data_AF-A0A9E0YN72-F1
#
_entry.id   AF-A0A9E0YN72-F1
#
_cell.length_a   1.000
_cell.length_b   1.000
_cell.length_c   1.000
_cell.angle_alpha   90.00
_cell.angle_beta   90.00
_cell.angle_gamma   90.00
#
_symmetry.space_group_name_H-M   'P 1'
#
loop_
_entity.id
_entity.type
_entity.pdbx_description
1 polymer ?
#
loop_
_entity_poly.entity_id
_entity_poly.type
_entity_poly.pdbx_seq_one_letter_code
_entity_poly.pdbx_strand_id
1 'polypeptide(L)'
;MEISVANGLKHIWEWPVALHFVLSALVGGLVGIAGFSRLINKERLAKVAIYIAFPVLVVDLLVLWLDLSRGFRAFWLFLNFRVTAAISWGSWALLLTSLVCVIYLADYFGYVKLSRWTDNVLNWSAIALSIAITTYTGAMLTSSMAAMPLASSMLLAPLFSTSA
;
A
#
# COMPACT_ATOMS: atom_id res chain seq x y z
N MET A 1 -9.57 32.56 28.73
CA MET A 1 -10.28 31.47 28.06
C MET A 1 -10.21 31.69 26.55
N GLU A 2 -9.00 31.73 25.97
CA GLU A 2 -8.83 31.82 24.49
C GLU A 2 -7.41 31.55 23.95
N ILE A 3 -6.42 31.19 24.79
CA ILE A 3 -5.02 31.04 24.33
C ILE A 3 -4.46 29.62 24.55
N SER A 4 -5.32 28.63 24.83
CA SER A 4 -4.87 27.24 25.06
C SER A 4 -5.29 26.26 23.96
N VAL A 5 -5.88 26.73 22.85
CA VAL A 5 -6.31 25.87 21.73
C VAL A 5 -5.23 25.74 20.65
N ALA A 6 -4.27 26.67 20.57
CA ALA A 6 -3.24 26.66 19.52
C ALA A 6 -2.12 25.61 19.72
N ASN A 7 -1.97 25.04 20.92
CA ASN A 7 -0.91 24.07 21.23
C ASN A 7 -1.38 22.61 21.25
N GLY A 8 -2.67 22.35 20.99
CA GLY A 8 -3.28 21.02 21.02
C GLY A 8 -3.21 20.23 19.69
N LEU A 9 -2.79 20.86 18.60
CA LEU A 9 -2.54 20.22 17.30
C LEU A 9 -1.10 19.70 17.17
N LYS A 10 -0.47 19.39 18.30
CA LYS A 10 0.92 18.90 18.35
C LYS A 10 0.96 17.48 17.78
N HIS A 11 1.22 17.39 16.48
CA HIS A 11 1.95 16.30 15.85
C HIS A 11 1.46 14.88 16.21
N ILE A 12 0.18 14.58 15.96
CA ILE A 12 -0.29 13.18 16.03
C ILE A 12 0.28 12.38 14.84
N TRP A 13 0.57 13.06 13.73
CA TRP A 13 1.21 12.49 12.56
C TRP A 13 2.55 13.14 12.29
N GLU A 14 3.58 12.31 12.20
CA GLU A 14 4.82 12.72 11.57
C GLU A 14 4.64 12.69 10.05
N TRP A 15 5.30 13.59 9.34
CA TRP A 15 5.29 13.65 7.87
C TRP A 15 5.61 12.31 7.16
N PRO A 16 6.37 11.34 7.73
CA PRO A 16 6.57 10.03 7.12
C PRO A 16 5.27 9.24 6.95
N VAL A 17 4.36 9.33 7.93
CA VAL A 17 3.10 8.60 7.90
C VAL A 17 2.23 9.09 6.74
N ALA A 18 2.08 10.41 6.56
CA ALA A 18 1.33 10.98 5.44
C ALA A 18 1.91 10.57 4.08
N LEU A 19 3.23 10.57 3.98
CA LEU A 19 3.93 10.20 2.77
C LEU A 19 3.75 8.70 2.46
N HIS A 20 3.76 7.83 3.48
CA HIS A 20 3.44 6.41 3.36
C HIS A 20 2.03 6.17 2.79
N PHE A 21 1.01 6.89 3.25
CA PHE A 21 -0.35 6.72 2.71
C PHE A 21 -0.44 7.07 1.22
N VAL A 22 0.24 8.12 0.78
CA VAL A 22 0.26 8.51 -0.64
C VAL A 22 1.05 7.51 -1.49
N LEU A 23 2.23 7.10 -1.03
CA LEU A 23 3.07 6.15 -1.76
C LEU A 23 2.43 4.76 -1.84
N SER A 24 1.87 4.26 -0.74
CA SER A 24 1.22 2.94 -0.71
C SER A 24 -0.01 2.90 -1.61
N ALA A 25 -0.80 3.97 -1.69
CA ALA A 25 -1.90 4.07 -2.65
C ALA A 25 -1.41 4.06 -4.10
N LEU A 26 -0.36 4.83 -4.43
CA LEU A 26 0.24 4.86 -5.76
C LEU A 26 0.77 3.47 -6.17
N VAL A 27 1.43 2.77 -5.24
CA VAL A 27 1.89 1.39 -5.45
C VAL A 27 0.71 0.45 -5.69
N GLY A 28 -0.33 0.54 -4.87
CA GLY A 28 -1.56 -0.23 -5.04
C GLY A 28 -2.19 -0.02 -6.41
N GLY A 29 -2.33 1.23 -6.87
CA GLY A 29 -2.85 1.58 -8.19
C GLY A 29 -2.02 1.00 -9.33
N LEU A 30 -0.69 1.21 -9.30
CA LEU A 30 0.22 0.70 -10.34
C LEU A 30 0.25 -0.83 -10.41
N VAL A 31 0.23 -1.52 -9.28
CA VAL A 31 0.19 -2.99 -9.24
C VAL A 31 -1.16 -3.52 -9.75
N GLY A 32 -2.26 -2.85 -9.44
CA GLY A 32 -3.58 -3.17 -9.99
C GLY A 32 -3.61 -2.99 -11.51
N ILE A 33 -3.08 -1.87 -12.02
CA ILE A 33 -2.94 -1.61 -13.46
C ILE A 33 -2.05 -2.66 -14.11
N ALA A 34 -0.98 -3.09 -13.46
CA ALA A 34 -0.09 -4.12 -13.98
C ALA A 34 -0.79 -5.48 -14.10
N GLY A 35 -1.48 -5.93 -13.04
CA GLY A 35 -2.25 -7.17 -13.04
C GLY A 35 -3.34 -7.16 -14.11
N PHE A 36 -4.12 -6.07 -14.19
CA PHE A 36 -5.16 -5.92 -15.20
C PHE A 36 -4.60 -5.86 -16.63
N SER A 37 -3.50 -5.12 -16.84
CA SER A 37 -2.84 -5.00 -18.15
C SER A 37 -2.31 -6.35 -18.65
N ARG A 38 -1.82 -7.23 -17.76
CA ARG A 38 -1.42 -8.60 -18.12
C ARG A 38 -2.62 -9.45 -18.53
N LEU A 39 -3.78 -9.34 -17.84
CA LEU A 39 -5.01 -10.06 -18.24
C LEU A 39 -5.50 -9.70 -19.65
N ILE A 40 -5.39 -8.43 -20.03
CA ILE A 40 -5.75 -7.95 -21.39
C ILE A 40 -4.61 -8.08 -22.41
N ASN A 41 -3.53 -8.80 -22.08
CA ASN A 41 -2.34 -9.00 -22.91
C ASN A 41 -1.62 -7.71 -23.34
N LYS A 42 -1.75 -6.62 -22.58
CA LYS A 42 -1.02 -5.36 -22.80
C LYS A 42 0.27 -5.33 -21.98
N GLU A 43 1.23 -6.18 -22.36
CA GLU A 43 2.48 -6.35 -21.61
C GLU A 43 3.29 -5.05 -21.43
N ARG A 44 3.28 -4.15 -22.42
CA ARG A 44 4.06 -2.91 -22.33
C ARG A 44 3.60 -2.02 -21.17
N LEU A 45 2.28 -1.92 -20.96
CA LEU A 45 1.71 -1.14 -19.87
C LEU A 45 2.02 -1.80 -18.52
N ALA A 46 1.88 -3.13 -18.44
CA ALA A 46 2.20 -3.86 -17.23
C ALA A 46 3.69 -3.73 -16.83
N LYS A 47 4.60 -3.82 -17.81
CA LYS A 47 6.04 -3.61 -17.60
C LYS A 47 6.32 -2.22 -17.04
N VAL A 48 5.82 -1.18 -17.70
CA VAL A 48 6.03 0.21 -17.26
C VAL A 48 5.46 0.44 -15.85
N ALA A 49 4.26 -0.07 -15.58
CA ALA A 49 3.62 0.06 -14.27
C ALA A 49 4.47 -0.58 -13.16
N ILE A 50 4.98 -1.80 -13.36
CA ILE A 50 5.84 -2.47 -12.36
C ILE A 50 7.20 -1.80 -12.21
N TYR A 51 7.82 -1.33 -13.31
CA TYR A 51 9.08 -0.60 -13.25
C TYR A 51 8.99 0.70 -12.43
N ILE A 52 7.82 1.34 -12.40
CA ILE A 52 7.56 2.51 -11.56
C ILE A 52 7.13 2.08 -10.15
N ALA A 53 6.27 1.06 -10.03
CA ALA A 53 5.74 0.62 -8.74
C ALA A 53 6.85 0.12 -7.80
N PHE A 54 7.82 -0.62 -8.32
CA PHE A 54 8.89 -1.21 -7.51
C PHE A 54 9.74 -0.16 -6.78
N PRO A 55 10.34 0.86 -7.42
CA PRO A 55 11.10 1.89 -6.70
C PRO A 55 10.22 2.71 -5.75
N VAL A 56 8.97 2.99 -6.11
CA VAL A 56 8.02 3.70 -5.22
C VAL A 56 7.74 2.85 -3.97
N LEU A 57 7.53 1.54 -4.12
CA LEU A 57 7.35 0.60 -3.01
C LEU A 57 8.59 0.54 -2.12
N VAL A 58 9.80 0.57 -2.69
CA VAL A 58 11.03 0.60 -1.90
C VAL A 58 11.10 1.87 -1.06
N VAL A 59 10.79 3.03 -1.65
CA VAL A 59 10.73 4.31 -0.90
C VAL A 59 9.65 4.25 0.19
N ASP A 60 8.49 3.70 -0.11
CA ASP A 60 7.39 3.51 0.86
C ASP A 60 7.83 2.70 2.08
N LEU A 61 8.47 1.55 1.85
CA LEU A 61 8.99 0.69 2.91
C LEU A 61 10.10 1.38 3.73
N LEU A 62 10.95 2.20 3.10
CA LEU A 62 11.98 2.97 3.80
C LEU A 62 11.36 4.03 4.72
N VAL A 63 10.33 4.72 4.24
CA VAL A 63 9.58 5.73 5.01
C VAL A 63 8.91 5.07 6.22
N LEU A 64 8.28 3.91 6.02
CA LEU A 64 7.68 3.11 7.09
C LEU A 64 8.73 2.63 8.11
N TRP A 65 9.91 2.26 7.64
CA TRP A 65 11.00 1.82 8.52
C TRP A 65 11.56 2.98 9.37
N LEU A 66 11.64 4.20 8.82
CA LEU A 66 12.07 5.40 9.53
C LEU A 66 11.08 5.83 10.61
N ASP A 67 9.78 5.67 10.35
CA ASP A 67 8.72 5.91 11.34
C ASP A 67 8.79 4.92 12.52
N LEU A 68 9.32 3.72 12.27
CA LEU A 68 9.43 2.68 13.29
C LEU A 68 10.60 2.95 14.25
N SER A 69 10.33 3.76 15.28
CA SER A 69 11.26 4.11 16.40
C SER A 69 11.99 2.92 17.07
N ARG A 70 11.53 1.68 16.84
CA ARG A 70 12.13 0.43 17.32
C ARG A 70 12.29 -0.59 16.18
N GLY A 71 12.86 -0.17 15.05
CA GLY A 71 12.97 -0.87 13.75
C GLY A 71 12.97 -2.41 13.76
N PHE A 72 13.85 -3.06 14.52
CA PHE A 72 13.92 -4.54 14.54
C PHE A 72 12.70 -5.25 15.14
N ARG A 73 11.81 -4.53 15.84
CA ARG A 73 10.55 -5.09 16.31
C ARG A 73 9.48 -5.23 15.22
N ALA A 74 9.70 -4.69 14.03
CA ALA A 74 8.81 -4.88 12.87
C ALA A 74 8.54 -6.36 12.59
N PHE A 75 9.54 -7.23 12.75
CA PHE A 75 9.39 -8.67 12.53
C PHE A 75 8.36 -9.32 13.46
N TRP A 76 8.22 -8.80 14.69
CA TRP A 76 7.22 -9.30 15.63
C TRP A 76 5.79 -8.97 15.21
N LEU A 77 5.59 -7.95 14.36
CA LEU A 77 4.29 -7.60 13.78
C LEU A 77 3.79 -8.69 12.83
N PHE A 78 4.70 -9.31 12.07
CA PHE A 78 4.37 -10.43 11.19
C PHE A 78 4.17 -11.74 11.96
N LEU A 79 4.85 -11.92 13.09
CA LEU A 79 4.73 -13.11 13.94
C LEU A 79 3.52 -13.06 14.90
N ASN A 80 3.10 -11.87 15.34
CA ASN A 80 1.94 -11.67 16.21
C ASN A 80 0.81 -10.99 15.44
N PHE A 81 0.15 -11.75 14.55
CA PHE A 81 -0.94 -11.22 13.75
C PHE A 81 -2.17 -10.91 14.62
N ARG A 82 -2.44 -9.62 14.84
CA ARG A 82 -3.65 -9.15 15.54
C ARG A 82 -4.69 -8.79 14.49
N VAL A 83 -5.66 -9.68 14.28
CA VAL A 83 -6.75 -9.51 13.30
C VAL A 83 -7.54 -8.22 13.50
N THR A 84 -7.67 -7.76 14.76
CA THR A 84 -8.40 -6.53 15.11
C THR A 84 -7.59 -5.26 14.85
N ALA A 85 -6.27 -5.35 14.66
CA ALA A 85 -5.42 -4.20 14.42
C ALA A 85 -5.31 -3.94 12.92
N ALA A 86 -5.76 -2.76 12.50
CA ALA A 86 -5.65 -2.32 11.12
C ALA A 86 -4.18 -2.38 10.63
N ILE A 87 -3.23 -1.86 11.42
CA ILE A 87 -1.79 -1.88 11.10
C ILE A 87 -1.26 -3.27 10.69
N SER A 88 -1.74 -4.35 11.32
CA SER A 88 -1.36 -5.72 10.95
C SER A 88 -1.82 -6.10 9.54
N TRP A 89 -3.03 -5.71 9.14
CA TRP A 89 -3.52 -5.93 7.77
C TRP A 89 -2.70 -5.19 6.73
N GLY A 90 -2.35 -3.93 6.99
CA GLY A 90 -1.51 -3.13 6.11
C GLY A 90 -0.15 -3.76 5.86
N SER A 91 0.52 -4.19 6.92
CA SER A 91 1.85 -4.81 6.79
C SER A 91 1.81 -6.10 5.97
N TRP A 92 0.79 -6.95 6.16
CA TRP A 92 0.64 -8.16 5.35
C TRP A 92 0.29 -7.84 3.89
N ALA A 93 -0.56 -6.84 3.63
CA ALA A 93 -0.90 -6.42 2.28
C ALA A 93 0.32 -5.86 1.52
N LEU A 94 1.14 -5.03 2.17
CA LEU A 94 2.39 -4.51 1.63
C LEU A 94 3.41 -5.62 1.37
N LEU A 95 3.54 -6.57 2.30
CA LEU A 95 4.44 -7.72 2.14
C LEU A 95 4.02 -8.56 0.93
N LEU A 96 2.74 -8.94 0.81
CA LEU A 96 2.25 -9.72 -0.33
C LEU A 96 2.43 -8.98 -1.65
N THR A 97 2.16 -7.67 -1.67
CA THR A 97 2.35 -6.83 -2.85
C THR A 97 3.82 -6.72 -3.25
N SER A 98 4.72 -6.61 -2.27
CA SER A 98 6.16 -6.62 -2.54
C SER A 98 6.61 -7.93 -3.18
N LEU A 99 6.09 -9.08 -2.73
CA LEU A 99 6.38 -10.39 -3.33
C LEU A 99 5.87 -10.47 -4.78
N VAL A 100 4.65 -9.99 -5.03
CA VAL A 100 4.09 -9.95 -6.41
C VAL A 100 4.95 -9.08 -7.32
N CYS A 101 5.37 -7.89 -6.87
CA CYS A 101 6.27 -7.02 -7.63
C CYS A 101 7.59 -7.72 -7.97
N VAL A 102 8.20 -8.40 -7.00
CA VAL A 102 9.46 -9.13 -7.22
C VAL A 102 9.27 -10.27 -8.23
N ILE A 103 8.18 -11.02 -8.15
CA ILE A 103 7.88 -12.11 -9.11
C ILE A 103 7.69 -11.56 -10.52
N TYR A 104 6.92 -10.47 -10.69
CA TYR A 104 6.75 -9.84 -12.00
C TYR A 104 8.06 -9.30 -12.56
N LEU A 105 8.89 -8.70 -11.72
CA LEU A 105 10.19 -8.19 -12.13
C LEU A 105 11.13 -9.34 -12.53
N ALA A 106 11.14 -10.44 -11.77
CA ALA A 106 11.92 -11.64 -12.09
C ALA A 106 11.49 -12.29 -13.41
N ASP A 107 10.19 -12.29 -13.71
CA ASP A 107 9.65 -12.73 -14.99
C ASP A 107 10.09 -11.83 -16.15
N TYR A 108 10.03 -10.50 -15.97
CA TYR A 108 10.47 -9.54 -17.00
C TYR A 108 11.98 -9.58 -17.27
N PHE A 109 12.80 -9.87 -16.26
CA PHE A 109 14.24 -10.09 -16.45
C PHE A 109 14.58 -11.52 -16.94
N GLY A 110 13.59 -12.40 -17.06
CA GLY A 110 13.77 -13.76 -17.58
C GLY A 110 14.36 -14.77 -16.58
N TYR A 111 14.39 -14.44 -15.29
CA TYR A 111 14.86 -15.36 -14.24
C TYR A 111 13.84 -16.45 -13.91
N VAL A 112 12.55 -16.15 -14.04
CA VAL A 112 11.44 -17.08 -13.82
C VAL A 112 10.55 -17.08 -15.06
N LYS A 113 10.13 -18.24 -15.54
CA LYS A 113 9.09 -18.34 -16.58
C LYS A 113 7.80 -18.79 -15.91
N LEU A 114 6.82 -17.91 -15.81
CA LEU A 114 5.53 -18.27 -15.25
C LEU A 114 4.74 -19.16 -16.22
N SER A 115 4.15 -20.24 -15.70
CA SER A 115 3.11 -20.98 -16.41
C SER A 115 1.86 -20.11 -16.56
N ARG A 116 1.08 -20.34 -17.61
CA ARG A 116 -0.18 -19.60 -17.88
C ARG A 116 -1.15 -19.62 -16.71
N TRP A 117 -1.19 -20.72 -15.95
CA TRP A 117 -2.01 -20.82 -14.75
C TRP A 117 -1.48 -19.93 -13.63
N THR A 118 -0.18 -20.01 -13.34
CA THR A 118 0.48 -19.21 -12.30
C THR A 118 0.41 -17.73 -12.60
N ASP A 119 0.61 -17.32 -13.86
CA ASP A 119 0.50 -15.91 -14.27
C ASP A 119 -0.93 -15.39 -14.05
N ASN A 120 -1.96 -16.17 -14.43
CA ASN A 120 -3.34 -15.77 -14.22
C ASN A 120 -3.69 -15.64 -12.73
N VAL A 121 -3.27 -16.61 -11.90
CA VAL A 121 -3.46 -16.53 -10.44
C VAL A 121 -2.74 -15.30 -9.87
N LEU A 122 -1.52 -15.01 -10.34
CA LEU A 122 -0.77 -13.84 -9.89
C LEU A 122 -1.48 -12.54 -10.27
N ASN A 123 -2.00 -12.44 -11.51
CA ASN A 123 -2.72 -11.27 -12.00
C ASN A 123 -3.99 -10.98 -11.19
N TRP A 124 -4.78 -12.01 -10.89
CA TRP A 124 -5.95 -11.86 -10.01
C TRP A 124 -5.56 -11.49 -8.58
N SER A 125 -4.48 -12.09 -8.05
CA SER A 125 -3.97 -11.73 -6.72
C SER A 125 -3.48 -10.29 -6.67
N ALA A 126 -2.83 -9.79 -7.72
CA ALA A 126 -2.35 -8.41 -7.82
C ALA A 126 -3.50 -7.41 -7.79
N ILE A 127 -4.60 -7.70 -8.51
CA ILE A 127 -5.81 -6.88 -8.50
C ILE A 127 -6.48 -6.90 -7.13
N ALA A 128 -6.62 -8.09 -6.52
CA ALA A 128 -7.21 -8.20 -5.18
C ALA A 128 -6.38 -7.46 -4.12
N LEU A 129 -5.05 -7.58 -4.18
CA LEU A 129 -4.13 -6.88 -3.28
C LEU A 129 -4.13 -5.38 -3.50
N SER A 130 -4.23 -4.92 -4.76
CA SER A 130 -4.40 -3.51 -5.10
C SER A 130 -5.62 -2.92 -4.41
N ILE A 131 -6.78 -3.57 -4.56
CA ILE A 131 -8.02 -3.14 -3.90
C ILE A 131 -7.87 -3.18 -2.38
N ALA A 132 -7.27 -4.24 -1.84
CA ALA A 132 -7.05 -4.40 -0.41
C ALA A 132 -6.18 -3.27 0.15
N ILE A 133 -5.03 -2.97 -0.48
CA ILE A 133 -4.13 -1.90 -0.05
C ILE A 133 -4.84 -0.56 -0.12
N THR A 134 -5.45 -0.20 -1.25
CA THR A 134 -5.99 1.14 -1.42
C THR A 134 -7.21 1.37 -0.51
N THR A 135 -8.05 0.35 -0.33
CA THR A 135 -9.18 0.40 0.60
C THR A 135 -8.70 0.49 2.05
N TYR A 136 -7.72 -0.33 2.44
CA TYR A 136 -7.15 -0.31 3.78
C TYR A 136 -6.50 1.04 4.11
N THR A 137 -5.73 1.58 3.17
CA THR A 137 -5.04 2.87 3.26
C THR A 137 -6.06 3.98 3.49
N GLY A 138 -7.15 4.02 2.72
CA GLY A 138 -8.27 4.95 2.94
C GLY A 138 -9.05 4.71 4.23
N ALA A 139 -9.22 3.45 4.65
CA ALA A 139 -9.90 3.07 5.89
C ALA A 139 -9.09 3.45 7.15
N MET A 140 -7.77 3.37 7.08
CA MET A 140 -6.85 3.80 8.14
C MET A 140 -6.83 5.31 8.30
N LEU A 141 -6.86 6.05 7.19
CA LEU A 141 -7.03 7.51 7.20
C LEU A 141 -8.35 7.90 7.88
N THR A 142 -9.47 7.27 7.50
CA THR A 142 -10.79 7.56 8.10
C THR A 142 -10.88 7.22 9.59
N SER A 143 -10.32 6.07 10.00
CA SER A 143 -10.34 5.64 11.41
C SER A 143 -9.37 6.42 12.31
N SER A 144 -8.21 6.86 11.78
CA SER A 144 -7.23 7.66 12.54
C SER A 144 -7.62 9.13 12.64
N MET A 145 -8.46 9.63 11.71
CA MET A 145 -8.92 11.02 11.64
C MET A 145 -10.38 11.19 12.10
N ALA A 146 -10.88 10.32 12.98
CA ALA A 146 -12.23 10.42 13.56
C ALA A 146 -12.51 11.76 14.29
N ALA A 147 -11.47 12.54 14.58
CA ALA A 147 -11.56 13.89 15.17
C ALA A 147 -11.70 15.03 14.11
N MET A 148 -11.57 14.76 12.81
CA MET A 148 -11.71 15.75 11.73
C MET A 148 -12.93 15.44 10.84
N PRO A 149 -13.96 16.31 10.80
CA PRO A 149 -15.26 16.04 10.14
C PRO A 149 -15.22 15.71 8.64
N LEU A 150 -14.19 16.18 7.92
CA LEU A 150 -14.02 15.90 6.49
C LEU A 150 -13.40 14.53 6.22
N ALA A 151 -12.55 14.05 7.15
CA ALA A 151 -11.83 12.78 7.05
C ALA A 151 -12.60 11.60 7.66
N SER A 152 -13.69 11.85 8.39
CA SER A 152 -14.58 10.81 8.93
C SER A 152 -15.62 10.30 7.93
N SER A 153 -15.59 10.76 6.68
CA SER A 153 -16.55 10.35 5.65
C SER A 153 -16.14 9.00 5.02
N MET A 154 -17.07 8.05 4.91
CA MET A 154 -16.86 6.77 4.19
C MET A 154 -16.44 6.95 2.72
N LEU A 155 -16.54 8.18 2.20
CA LEU A 155 -16.16 8.56 0.84
C LEU A 155 -14.63 8.62 0.62
N LEU A 156 -13.83 8.67 1.69
CA LEU A 156 -12.37 8.77 1.55
C LEU A 156 -11.75 7.52 0.93
N ALA A 157 -12.26 6.32 1.25
CA ALA A 157 -11.75 5.06 0.71
C ALA A 157 -12.01 4.92 -0.81
N PRO A 158 -13.23 5.21 -1.32
CA PRO A 158 -13.48 5.34 -2.75
C PRO A 158 -12.62 6.43 -3.40
N LEU A 159 -12.51 7.62 -2.78
CA LEU A 159 -11.71 8.73 -3.32
C LEU A 159 -10.24 8.34 -3.49
N PHE A 160 -9.64 7.73 -2.47
CA PHE A 160 -8.26 7.23 -2.54
C PHE A 160 -8.09 6.17 -3.63
N SER A 161 -9.09 5.30 -3.79
CA SER A 161 -9.11 4.27 -4.83
C SER A 161 -9.26 4.85 -6.25
N THR A 162 -9.92 5.99 -6.40
CA THR A 162 -10.04 6.68 -7.70
C THR A 162 -8.87 7.61 -8.02
N SER A 163 -8.13 8.08 -7.01
CA SER A 163 -6.94 8.92 -7.20
C SER A 163 -5.65 8.14 -7.37
N ALA A 164 -5.64 6.86 -6.96
CA ALA A 164 -4.53 5.92 -7.13
C ALA A 164 -4.48 5.39 -8.57
#